data_AF-A0A8I1EFL9-F1
#
_entry.id   AF-A0A8I1EFL9-F1
#
_cell.length_a   1.000
_cell.length_b   1.000
_cell.length_c   1.000
_cell.angle_alpha   90.00
_cell.angle_beta   90.00
_cell.angle_gamma   90.00
#
_symmetry.space_group_name_H-M   'P 1'
#
loop_
_entity.id
_entity.type
_entity.pdbx_description
1 polymer ?
#
loop_
_entity_poly.entity_id
_entity_poly.type
_entity_poly.pdbx_seq_one_letter_code
_entity_poly.pdbx_strand_id
1 'polypeptide(L)'
;MTADLEVLEPSLATEFDVACYIIERMGQVSSMKLQMLLFYCQAMSLAWDGRQLFAADFEAWQNGPMLPSVYEKLKTRFSASAKVLAGDASVLDEDARDTVDQVVTSSPT
;
A
#
# COMPACT_ATOMS: atom_id res chain seq x y z
N MET A 1 32.82 -19.44 -16.76
CA MET A 1 31.51 -18.91 -17.18
C MET A 1 30.51 -19.29 -16.10
N THR A 2 30.46 -18.50 -15.04
CA THR A 2 29.39 -18.57 -14.05
C THR A 2 28.15 -18.01 -14.71
N ALA A 3 27.10 -18.81 -14.84
CA ALA A 3 25.79 -18.28 -15.16
C ALA A 3 25.39 -17.39 -13.98
N ASP A 4 25.21 -16.09 -14.24
CA ASP A 4 24.46 -15.21 -13.37
C ASP A 4 23.08 -15.86 -13.18
N LEU A 5 22.86 -16.40 -11.99
CA LEU A 5 21.51 -16.64 -11.50
C LEU A 5 20.91 -15.24 -11.37
N GLU A 6 20.16 -14.84 -12.40
CA GLU A 6 19.24 -13.72 -12.33
C GLU A 6 18.25 -14.09 -11.22
N VAL A 7 18.58 -13.70 -9.99
CA VAL A 7 17.65 -13.70 -8.88
C VAL A 7 16.49 -12.85 -9.39
N LEU A 8 15.35 -13.48 -9.63
CA LEU A 8 14.09 -12.78 -9.86
C LEU A 8 13.87 -11.94 -8.60
N GLU A 9 14.32 -10.68 -8.65
CA GLU A 9 13.98 -9.67 -7.66
C GLU A 9 12.46 -9.75 -7.49
N PRO A 10 11.95 -10.01 -6.27
CA PRO A 10 10.52 -10.11 -6.07
C PRO A 10 9.90 -8.83 -6.63
N SER A 11 8.97 -9.00 -7.58
CA SER A 11 8.33 -7.86 -8.23
C SER A 11 7.67 -7.01 -7.16
N LEU A 12 8.05 -5.74 -7.10
CA LEU A 12 7.49 -4.78 -6.17
C LEU A 12 5.96 -4.79 -6.23
N ALA A 13 5.30 -4.80 -5.07
CA ALA A 13 3.85 -4.72 -5.02
C ALA A 13 3.36 -3.40 -5.63
N THR A 14 2.10 -3.38 -6.07
CA THR A 14 1.42 -2.14 -6.43
C THR A 14 0.78 -1.50 -5.20
N GLU A 15 0.49 -0.22 -5.29
CA GLU A 15 -0.30 0.50 -4.28
C GLU A 15 -1.69 -0.10 -4.09
N PHE A 16 -2.22 -0.78 -5.12
CA PHE A 16 -3.50 -1.48 -5.05
C PHE A 16 -3.40 -2.79 -4.25
N ASP A 17 -2.29 -3.51 -4.35
CA ASP A 17 -2.08 -4.76 -3.59
C ASP A 17 -1.98 -4.45 -2.10
N VAL A 18 -1.20 -3.43 -1.75
CA VAL A 18 -1.07 -2.93 -0.38
C VAL A 18 -2.42 -2.37 0.13
N ALA A 19 -3.15 -1.64 -0.72
CA ALA A 19 -4.46 -1.12 -0.34
C ALA A 19 -5.50 -2.23 -0.10
N CYS A 20 -5.50 -3.29 -0.91
CA CYS A 20 -6.34 -4.46 -0.69
C CYS A 20 -6.02 -5.12 0.66
N TYR A 21 -4.73 -5.29 0.98
CA TYR A 21 -4.31 -5.86 2.26
C TYR A 21 -4.75 -4.99 3.45
N ILE A 22 -4.59 -3.66 3.37
CA ILE A 22 -5.10 -2.73 4.40
C ILE A 22 -6.62 -2.92 4.62
N ILE A 23 -7.39 -3.02 3.53
CA ILE A 23 -8.85 -3.22 3.61
C ILE A 23 -9.20 -4.58 4.23
N GLU A 24 -8.47 -5.64 3.92
CA GLU A 24 -8.66 -6.96 4.55
C GLU A 24 -8.44 -6.90 6.06
N ARG A 25 -7.43 -6.14 6.51
CA ARG A 25 -7.10 -6.00 7.94
C ARG A 25 -8.07 -5.11 8.71
N MET A 26 -8.60 -4.07 8.07
CA MET A 26 -9.47 -3.08 8.74
C MET A 26 -10.96 -3.29 8.51
N GLY A 27 -11.35 -4.06 7.49
CA GLY A 27 -12.73 -4.16 7.02
C GLY A 27 -13.18 -2.88 6.33
N GLN A 28 -13.91 -2.01 7.04
CA GLN A 28 -14.41 -0.77 6.46
C GLN A 28 -13.44 0.39 6.71
N VAL A 29 -12.94 0.98 5.63
CA VAL A 29 -12.05 2.15 5.69
C VAL A 29 -12.55 3.23 4.72
N SER A 30 -12.49 4.50 5.14
CA SER A 30 -12.82 5.60 4.23
C SER A 30 -11.73 5.78 3.18
N SER A 31 -12.08 6.30 2.01
CA SER A 31 -11.11 6.54 0.92
C SER A 31 -9.95 7.45 1.37
N MET A 32 -10.21 8.43 2.24
CA MET A 32 -9.18 9.32 2.78
C MET A 32 -8.30 8.64 3.83
N LYS A 33 -8.88 7.83 4.72
CA LYS A 33 -8.09 7.09 5.72
C LYS A 33 -7.17 6.07 5.03
N LEU A 34 -7.64 5.43 3.95
CA LEU A 34 -6.81 4.53 3.14
C LEU A 34 -5.58 5.24 2.55
N GLN A 35 -5.75 6.43 1.98
CA GLN A 35 -4.63 7.23 1.44
C GLN A 35 -3.58 7.55 2.51
N MET A 36 -4.04 7.95 3.69
CA MET A 36 -3.17 8.22 4.84
C MET A 36 -2.41 6.96 5.28
N LEU A 37 -3.08 5.81 5.35
CA LEU A 37 -2.45 4.55 5.74
C LEU A 37 -1.40 4.10 4.70
N LEU A 38 -1.69 4.22 3.41
CA LEU A 38 -0.73 3.92 2.34
C LEU A 38 0.53 4.77 2.48
N PHE A 39 0.38 6.06 2.79
CA PHE A 39 1.51 6.96 3.02
C PHE A 39 2.36 6.49 4.21
N TYR A 40 1.73 6.16 5.34
CA TYR A 40 2.45 5.66 6.50
C TYR A 40 3.13 4.30 6.25
N CYS A 41 2.50 3.40 5.51
CA CYS A 41 3.11 2.11 5.15
C CYS A 41 4.38 2.31 4.31
N GLN A 42 4.33 3.16 3.29
CA GLN A 42 5.50 3.47 2.46
C GLN A 42 6.61 4.13 3.28
N ALA A 43 6.26 5.11 4.12
CA ALA A 43 7.23 5.80 4.97
C ALA A 43 7.89 4.85 5.98
N MET A 44 7.11 3.92 6.56
CA MET A 44 7.61 2.98 7.54
C MET A 44 8.51 1.91 6.93
N SER A 45 8.15 1.36 5.76
CA SER A 45 9.02 0.41 5.05
C SER A 45 10.34 1.05 4.63
N LEU A 46 10.31 2.31 4.16
CA LEU A 46 11.53 3.05 3.88
C LEU A 46 12.38 3.30 5.13
N ALA A 47 11.75 3.54 6.29
CA ALA A 47 12.46 3.81 7.53
C ALA A 47 13.09 2.57 8.18
N TRP A 48 12.43 1.41 8.10
CA TRP A 48 12.89 0.17 8.74
C TRP A 48 13.70 -0.72 7.80
N ASP A 49 13.21 -0.91 6.58
CA ASP A 49 13.77 -1.88 5.63
C ASP A 49 14.62 -1.20 4.55
N GLY A 50 14.53 0.13 4.43
CA GLY A 50 15.21 0.88 3.37
C GLY A 50 14.67 0.60 1.98
N ARG A 51 13.46 0.02 1.87
CA ARG A 51 12.83 -0.37 0.60
C ARG A 51 11.45 0.25 0.45
N GLN A 52 11.00 0.35 -0.79
CA GLN A 52 9.64 0.76 -1.11
C GLN A 52 8.69 -0.45 -0.99
N LEU A 53 7.43 -0.22 -0.61
CA LEU A 53 6.38 -1.24 -0.76
C LEU A 53 5.82 -1.25 -2.18
N PHE A 54 5.70 -0.06 -2.76
CA PHE A 54 5.24 0.16 -4.12
C PHE A 54 5.96 1.36 -4.75
N ALA A 55 5.99 1.40 -6.08
CA ALA A 55 6.70 2.41 -6.86
C ALA A 55 5.87 3.69 -7.10
N ALA A 56 4.55 3.65 -6.89
CA ALA A 56 3.69 4.80 -7.12
C ALA A 56 4.04 5.96 -6.18
N ASP A 57 4.12 7.16 -6.75
CA ASP A 57 4.49 8.38 -6.04
C ASP A 57 3.28 9.11 -5.45
N PHE A 58 3.47 9.66 -4.25
CA PHE A 58 2.51 10.58 -3.65
C PHE A 58 2.66 11.99 -4.21
N GLU A 59 1.54 12.63 -4.46
CA GLU A 59 1.48 14.06 -4.76
C GLU A 59 1.11 14.87 -3.52
N ALA A 60 1.68 16.06 -3.38
CA ALA A 60 1.35 16.99 -2.31
C ALA A 60 0.04 17.73 -2.62
N TRP A 61 -1.08 17.25 -2.06
CA TRP A 61 -2.40 17.88 -2.21
C TRP A 61 -2.76 18.69 -0.97
N GLN A 62 -3.83 19.49 -1.06
CA GLN A 62 -4.27 20.37 0.03
C GLN A 62 -4.57 19.61 1.34
N ASN A 63 -5.05 18.36 1.25
CA ASN A 63 -5.42 17.53 2.40
C ASN A 63 -4.32 16.54 2.81
N GLY A 64 -3.10 16.73 2.32
CA GLY A 64 -1.96 15.84 2.57
C GLY A 64 -1.51 15.05 1.34
N PRO A 65 -0.56 14.13 1.53
CA PRO A 65 -0.03 13.31 0.45
C PRO A 65 -1.13 12.39 -0.11
N MET A 66 -1.27 12.36 -1.44
CA MET A 66 -2.29 11.57 -2.12
C MET A 66 -1.68 10.75 -3.24
N LEU A 67 -2.08 9.49 -3.36
CA LEU A 67 -1.86 8.67 -4.56
C LEU A 67 -2.97 8.97 -5.57
N PRO A 68 -2.68 9.63 -6.70
CA PRO A 68 -3.70 9.94 -7.71
C PRO A 68 -4.35 8.67 -8.27
N SER A 69 -3.57 7.60 -8.46
CA SER A 69 -4.04 6.30 -8.96
C SER A 69 -5.12 5.67 -8.07
N VAL A 70 -4.96 5.75 -6.74
CA VAL A 70 -5.96 5.26 -5.77
C VAL A 70 -7.14 6.23 -5.65
N TYR A 71 -6.88 7.55 -5.66
CA TYR A 71 -7.93 8.56 -5.61
C TYR A 71 -8.89 8.42 -6.79
N GLU A 72 -8.36 8.30 -8.02
CA GLU A 72 -9.17 8.20 -9.23
C GLU A 72 -10.14 7.02 -9.21
N LYS A 73 -9.74 5.87 -8.63
CA LYS A 73 -10.61 4.70 -8.46
C LYS A 73 -11.70 4.90 -7.40
N LEU A 74 -11.43 5.71 -6.36
CA LEU A 74 -12.30 5.86 -5.19
C LEU A 74 -13.04 7.20 -5.10
N LYS A 75 -12.77 8.18 -5.97
CA LYS A 75 -13.30 9.56 -5.86
C LYS A 75 -14.82 9.69 -5.85
N THR A 76 -15.54 8.69 -6.35
CA THR A 76 -17.01 8.63 -6.32
C THR A 76 -17.57 7.79 -5.16
N ARG A 77 -16.71 7.35 -4.23
CA ARG A 77 -17.03 6.39 -3.16
C ARG A 77 -16.58 6.92 -1.81
N PHE A 78 -17.47 6.84 -0.82
CA PHE A 78 -17.16 7.21 0.56
C PHE A 78 -16.38 6.13 1.32
N SER A 79 -16.60 4.87 0.98
CA SER A 79 -15.88 3.72 1.54
C SER A 79 -14.98 3.10 0.49
N ALA A 80 -13.75 2.77 0.87
CA ALA A 80 -12.86 1.99 0.03
C ALA A 80 -13.40 0.57 -0.17
N SER A 81 -13.03 -0.05 -1.29
CA SER A 81 -13.46 -1.40 -1.67
C SER A 81 -12.33 -2.09 -2.40
N ALA A 82 -11.86 -3.21 -1.86
CA ALA A 82 -10.82 -4.04 -2.49
C ALA A 82 -11.22 -4.45 -3.91
N LYS A 83 -12.50 -4.79 -4.12
CA LYS A 83 -13.05 -5.10 -5.45
C LYS A 83 -12.87 -3.98 -6.48
N VAL A 84 -12.97 -2.72 -6.06
CA VAL A 84 -12.82 -1.56 -6.95
C VAL A 84 -11.34 -1.31 -7.27
N LEU A 85 -10.47 -1.49 -6.28
CA LEU A 85 -9.04 -1.28 -6.44
C LEU A 85 -8.40 -2.37 -7.31
N ALA A 86 -8.91 -3.59 -7.22
CA ALA A 86 -8.50 -4.74 -8.03
C ALA A 86 -6.99 -5.05 -7.92
N GLY A 87 -6.42 -4.90 -6.72
CA GLY A 87 -5.11 -5.43 -6.36
C GLY A 87 -5.19 -6.84 -5.79
N ASP A 88 -4.04 -7.50 -5.70
CA ASP A 88 -3.83 -8.85 -5.18
C ASP A 88 -2.97 -8.80 -3.91
N ALA A 89 -3.60 -8.85 -2.74
CA ALA A 89 -2.90 -8.86 -1.46
C ALA A 89 -2.02 -10.11 -1.23
N SER A 90 -2.16 -11.17 -2.05
CA SER A 90 -1.35 -12.38 -1.90
C SER A 90 0.11 -12.18 -2.32
N VAL A 91 0.41 -11.15 -3.12
CA VAL A 91 1.76 -10.86 -3.61
C VAL A 91 2.68 -10.20 -2.57
N LEU A 92 2.12 -9.69 -1.46
CA LEU A 92 2.91 -9.09 -0.40
C LEU A 92 3.76 -10.16 0.31
N ASP A 93 5.06 -9.89 0.40
CA ASP A 93 6.01 -10.63 1.22
C ASP A 93 5.76 -10.42 2.74
N GLU A 94 6.47 -11.19 3.56
CA GLU A 94 6.33 -11.16 5.02
C GLU A 94 6.64 -9.78 5.61
N ASP A 95 7.76 -9.18 5.20
CA ASP A 95 8.19 -7.85 5.64
C ASP A 95 7.16 -6.75 5.29
N ALA A 96 6.52 -6.85 4.12
CA ALA A 96 5.49 -5.90 3.68
C ALA A 96 4.23 -6.06 4.51
N ARG A 97 3.81 -7.30 4.79
CA ARG A 97 2.66 -7.59 5.65
C ARG A 97 2.90 -7.08 7.07
N ASP A 98 4.09 -7.34 7.62
CA ASP A 98 4.46 -6.89 8.96
C ASP A 98 4.46 -5.37 9.08
N THR A 99 4.97 -4.68 8.06
CA THR A 99 4.91 -3.20 8.00
C THR A 99 3.47 -2.72 8.01
N VAL A 100 2.61 -3.25 7.14
CA VAL A 100 1.20 -2.85 7.07
C VAL A 100 0.49 -3.15 8.38
N ASP A 101 0.72 -4.33 8.96
CA ASP A 101 0.12 -4.78 10.21
C ASP A 101 0.46 -3.85 11.38
N GLN A 102 1.71 -3.41 11.49
CA GLN A 102 2.11 -2.45 12.51
C GLN A 102 1.45 -1.09 12.30
N VAL A 103 1.37 -0.60 11.07
CA VAL A 103 0.71 0.69 10.76
C VAL A 103 -0.78 0.65 11.08
N VAL A 104 -1.51 -0.40 10.66
CA VAL A 104 -2.95 -0.50 10.93
C VAL A 104 -3.27 -0.76 12.40
N THR A 105 -2.41 -1.49 13.12
CA THR A 105 -2.58 -1.75 14.57
C THR A 105 -2.32 -0.51 15.42
N SER A 106 -1.35 0.31 15.02
CA SER A 106 -0.98 1.55 15.74
C SER A 106 -1.93 2.73 15.46
N SER A 107 -2.73 2.63 14.39
CA SER A 107 -3.67 3.68 13.98
C SER A 107 -5.09 3.39 14.53
N PRO A 108 -5.60 4.18 15.50
CA PRO A 108 -6.93 3.92 16.06
C PRO A 108 -8.03 3.94 14.98
N THR A 109 -8.98 2.99 15.07
CA THR A 109 -10.15 2.86 14.18
C THR A 109 -11.07 4.06 14.23
#